data_AF-A0A222VVV9-F1
#
_entry.id   AF-A0A222VVV9-F1
#
_cell.length_a   1.000
_cell.length_b   1.000
_cell.length_c   1.000
_cell.angle_alpha   90.00
_cell.angle_beta   90.00
_cell.angle_gamma   90.00
#
_symmetry.space_group_name_H-M   'P 1'
#
loop_
_entity.id
_entity.type
_entity.pdbx_description
1 polymer ?
#
loop_
_entity_poly.entity_id
_entity_poly.type
_entity_poly.pdbx_seq_one_letter_code
_entity_poly.pdbx_strand_id
1 'polypeptide(L)'
;MQISVLNRRAQQNYASFVAAMDQVAELFDEVDKLIDALDEKTAPGGFTVATPEELQALKGKAFDELDRMRVVARKYEGELISRDWRL
;
A
#
# COMPACT_ATOMS: atom_id res chain seq x y z
N MET A 1 33.13 -11.05 1.16
CA MET A 1 32.04 -12.03 0.87
C MET A 1 30.77 -11.79 1.70
N GLN A 2 30.88 -11.37 2.97
CA GLN A 2 29.72 -11.14 3.84
C GLN A 2 28.92 -9.85 3.47
N ILE A 3 29.61 -8.77 3.13
CA ILE A 3 29.00 -7.49 2.71
C ILE A 3 28.16 -7.64 1.43
N SER A 4 28.66 -8.36 0.43
CA SER A 4 27.93 -8.60 -0.82
C SER A 4 26.63 -9.40 -0.62
N VAL A 5 26.61 -10.33 0.34
CA VAL A 5 25.39 -11.09 0.69
C VAL A 5 24.39 -10.22 1.43
N LEU A 6 24.86 -9.38 2.37
CA LEU A 6 24.01 -8.41 3.08
C LEU A 6 23.37 -7.41 2.12
N ASN A 7 24.15 -6.86 1.19
CA ASN A 7 23.65 -5.92 0.18
C ASN A 7 22.60 -6.57 -0.72
N ARG A 8 22.82 -7.81 -1.16
CA ARG A 8 21.85 -8.56 -1.96
C ARG A 8 20.54 -8.80 -1.19
N ARG A 9 20.63 -9.12 0.10
CA ARG A 9 19.45 -9.29 0.95
C ARG A 9 18.70 -7.97 1.17
N ALA A 10 19.42 -6.87 1.37
CA ALA A 10 18.82 -5.53 1.49
C ALA A 10 18.05 -5.14 0.22
N GLN A 11 18.65 -5.38 -0.95
CA GLN A 11 18.00 -5.18 -2.26
C GLN A 11 16.74 -6.03 -2.42
N GLN A 12 16.82 -7.33 -2.09
CA GLN A 12 15.66 -8.23 -2.15
C GLN A 12 14.54 -7.79 -1.21
N ASN A 13 14.87 -7.41 0.03
CA ASN A 13 13.89 -6.94 1.00
C ASN A 13 13.20 -5.66 0.51
N TYR A 14 13.96 -4.71 -0.05
CA TYR A 14 13.39 -3.49 -0.62
C TYR A 14 12.49 -3.78 -1.83
N ALA A 15 12.95 -4.62 -2.76
CA ALA A 15 12.15 -5.03 -3.90
C ALA A 15 10.83 -5.71 -3.49
N SER A 16 10.88 -6.63 -2.51
CA SER A 16 9.69 -7.26 -1.96
C SER A 16 8.75 -6.25 -1.29
N PHE A 17 9.29 -5.25 -0.59
CA PHE A 17 8.50 -4.19 0.03
C PHE A 17 7.79 -3.32 -1.01
N VAL A 18 8.49 -2.91 -2.07
CA VAL A 18 7.89 -2.15 -3.18
C VAL A 18 6.80 -2.96 -3.87
N ALA A 19 7.08 -4.24 -4.19
CA ALA A 19 6.09 -5.13 -4.80
C ALA A 19 4.84 -5.30 -3.92
N ALA A 20 5.00 -5.41 -2.60
CA ALA A 20 3.87 -5.48 -1.68
C ALA A 20 3.04 -4.19 -1.67
N MET A 21 3.67 -3.01 -1.73
CA MET A 21 2.95 -1.74 -1.86
C MET A 21 2.16 -1.65 -3.16
N ASP A 22 2.73 -2.12 -4.26
CA ASP A 22 2.05 -2.14 -5.55
C ASP A 22 0.85 -3.09 -5.55
N GLN A 23 1.00 -4.27 -4.95
CA GLN A 23 -0.12 -5.20 -4.77
C GLN A 23 -1.26 -4.60 -3.92
N VAL A 24 -0.94 -3.86 -2.86
CA VAL A 24 -1.96 -3.14 -2.07
C VAL A 24 -2.64 -2.06 -2.90
N ALA A 25 -1.89 -1.36 -3.76
CA ALA A 25 -2.45 -0.37 -4.66
C ALA A 25 -3.44 -0.99 -5.65
N GLU A 26 -3.13 -2.16 -6.22
CA GLU A 26 -4.04 -2.88 -7.12
C GLU A 26 -5.34 -3.32 -6.41
N LEU A 27 -5.25 -3.72 -5.14
CA LEU A 27 -6.44 -4.10 -4.36
C LEU A 27 -7.41 -2.94 -4.13
N PHE A 28 -6.93 -1.69 -4.16
CA PHE A 28 -7.81 -0.53 -4.05
C PHE A 28 -8.77 -0.39 -5.26
N ASP A 29 -8.41 -0.90 -6.44
CA ASP A 29 -9.29 -0.91 -7.60
C ASP A 29 -10.43 -1.92 -7.43
N GLU A 30 -10.14 -3.08 -6.81
CA GLU A 30 -11.17 -4.06 -6.47
C GLU A 30 -12.09 -3.54 -5.35
N VAL A 31 -11.55 -2.77 -4.40
CA VAL A 31 -12.36 -2.11 -3.37
C VAL A 31 -13.33 -1.09 -3.97
N ASP A 32 -12.93 -0.30 -4.97
CA ASP A 32 -13.86 0.62 -5.66
C ASP A 32 -15.03 -0.14 -6.26
N LYS A 33 -14.78 -1.25 -6.96
CA LYS A 33 -15.86 -2.07 -7.56
C LYS A 33 -16.84 -2.59 -6.51
N LEU A 34 -16.36 -2.93 -5.32
CA LEU A 34 -17.20 -3.39 -4.22
C LEU A 34 -18.03 -2.26 -3.61
N ILE A 35 -17.45 -1.07 -3.48
CA ILE A 35 -18.16 0.13 -2.99
C ILE A 35 -19.24 0.53 -4.00
N ASP A 36 -18.91 0.57 -5.30
CA ASP A 36 -19.86 0.92 -6.37
C ASP A 36 -21.01 -0.09 -6.50
N ALA A 37 -20.76 -1.35 -6.15
CA ALA A 37 -21.78 -2.40 -6.15
C ALA A 37 -22.70 -2.36 -4.90
N LEU A 38 -22.40 -1.51 -3.91
CA LEU A 38 -23.22 -1.38 -2.70
C LEU A 38 -24.51 -0.61 -3.02
N ASP A 39 -25.63 -1.32 -3.07
CA ASP A 39 -26.95 -0.72 -3.18
C ASP A 39 -27.53 -0.43 -1.79
N GLU A 40 -27.57 0.84 -1.42
CA GLU A 40 -28.11 1.31 -0.14
C GLU A 40 -29.58 0.89 0.07
N LYS A 41 -30.34 0.64 -0.99
CA LYS A 41 -31.77 0.30 -0.91
C LYS A 41 -32.01 -1.18 -0.61
N THR A 42 -31.03 -2.03 -0.88
CA THR A 42 -31.10 -3.49 -0.61
C THR A 42 -30.28 -3.90 0.61
N ALA A 43 -29.56 -2.96 1.23
CA ALA A 43 -28.83 -3.19 2.47
C ALA A 43 -29.81 -3.59 3.60
N PRO A 44 -29.71 -4.82 4.16
CA PRO A 44 -30.60 -5.25 5.22
C PRO A 44 -30.42 -4.37 6.45
N GLY A 45 -31.53 -3.82 6.96
CA GLY A 45 -31.55 -2.95 8.13
C GLY A 45 -31.05 -3.67 9.39
N GLY A 46 -29.75 -3.61 9.64
CA GLY A 46 -29.10 -4.17 10.81
C GLY A 46 -27.62 -3.76 10.85
N PHE A 47 -27.23 -3.13 11.97
CA PHE A 47 -25.88 -2.64 12.33
C PHE A 47 -25.10 -1.90 11.23
N THR A 48 -25.19 -0.56 11.27
CA THR A 48 -24.14 0.41 10.85
C THR A 48 -23.19 -0.12 9.78
N VAL A 49 -23.71 -0.40 8.58
CA VAL A 49 -22.87 -0.52 7.40
C VAL A 49 -22.48 0.91 7.05
N ALA A 50 -21.17 1.20 7.02
CA ALA A 50 -20.67 2.49 6.58
C ALA A 50 -21.24 2.80 5.19
N THR A 51 -21.68 4.03 4.95
CA THR A 51 -22.26 4.40 3.64
C THR A 51 -21.20 4.26 2.54
N PRO A 52 -21.58 4.13 1.26
CA PRO A 52 -20.62 4.15 0.15
C PRO A 52 -19.67 5.35 0.22
N GLU A 53 -20.17 6.53 0.59
CA GLU A 53 -19.34 7.73 0.75
C GLU A 53 -18.34 7.60 1.90
N GLU A 54 -18.74 7.02 3.03
CA GLU A 54 -17.84 6.76 4.16
C GLU A 54 -16.76 5.74 3.78
N LEU A 55 -17.12 4.70 3.05
CA LEU A 55 -16.18 3.70 2.53
C LEU A 55 -15.21 4.33 1.52
N GLN A 56 -15.68 5.18 0.62
CA GLN A 56 -14.83 5.90 -0.33
C GLN A 56 -13.85 6.84 0.40
N ALA A 57 -14.32 7.54 1.44
CA ALA A 57 -13.47 8.40 2.25
C ALA A 57 -12.40 7.61 3.03
N LEU A 58 -12.76 6.44 3.57
CA LEU A 58 -11.80 5.55 4.24
C LEU A 58 -10.76 5.01 3.25
N LYS A 59 -11.21 4.58 2.07
CA LYS A 59 -10.34 4.15 0.97
C LYS A 59 -9.36 5.25 0.60
N GLY A 60 -9.84 6.48 0.39
CA GLY A 60 -9.00 7.64 0.07
C GLY A 60 -7.90 7.88 1.11
N LYS A 61 -8.25 7.86 2.40
CA LYS A 61 -7.27 7.98 3.50
C LYS A 61 -6.22 6.86 3.48
N ALA A 62 -6.64 5.63 3.23
CA ALA A 62 -5.72 4.49 3.17
C ALA A 62 -4.78 4.58 1.97
N PHE A 63 -5.29 5.04 0.81
CA PHE A 63 -4.48 5.32 -0.36
C PHE A 63 -3.46 6.44 -0.13
N ASP A 64 -3.88 7.54 0.50
CA ASP A 64 -2.98 8.65 0.87
C ASP A 64 -1.85 8.18 1.79
N GLU A 65 -2.15 7.31 2.75
CA GLU A 65 -1.12 6.75 3.64
C GLU A 65 -0.16 5.82 2.90
N LEU A 66 -0.66 5.01 1.95
CA LEU A 66 0.19 4.21 1.07
C LEU A 66 1.11 5.10 0.21
N ASP A 67 0.61 6.22 -0.30
CA ASP A 67 1.41 7.16 -1.08
C ASP A 67 2.49 7.84 -0.23
N ARG A 68 2.17 8.25 1.00
CA ARG A 68 3.15 8.74 1.97
C ARG A 68 4.24 7.69 2.24
N MET A 69 3.84 6.43 2.42
CA MET A 69 4.78 5.34 2.62
C MET A 69 5.71 5.16 1.41
N ARG A 70 5.19 5.28 0.18
CA ARG A 70 5.99 5.25 -1.06
C ARG A 70 6.99 6.40 -1.13
N VAL A 71 6.60 7.62 -0.75
CA VAL A 71 7.51 8.78 -0.73
C VAL A 71 8.66 8.54 0.24
N VAL A 72 8.37 8.04 1.44
CA VAL A 72 9.39 7.70 2.44
C VAL A 72 10.29 6.57 1.93
N ALA A 73 9.72 5.54 1.31
CA ALA A 73 10.46 4.42 0.73
C ALA A 73 11.48 4.88 -0.32
N ARG A 74 11.09 5.77 -1.24
CA ARG A 74 11.99 6.35 -2.25
C ARG A 74 13.13 7.15 -1.64
N LYS A 75 12.88 7.88 -0.56
CA LYS A 75 13.94 8.57 0.17
C LYS A 75 14.95 7.58 0.75
N TYR A 76 14.46 6.53 1.40
CA TYR A 76 15.29 5.46 1.94
C TYR A 76 16.07 4.71 0.86
N GLU A 77 15.49 4.50 -0.32
CA GLU A 77 16.20 3.94 -1.47
C GLU A 77 17.39 4.78 -1.88
N GLY A 78 17.23 6.10 -1.98
CA GLY A 78 18.34 7.02 -2.26
C GLY A 78 19.46 6.90 -1.22
N GLU A 79 19.11 6.81 0.06
CA GLU A 79 20.07 6.61 1.14
C GLU A 79 20.78 5.25 1.03
N LEU A 80 20.05 4.16 0.76
CA LEU A 80 20.61 2.83 0.56
C LEU A 80 21.55 2.80 -0.65
N ILE A 81 21.15 3.37 -1.79
CA ILE A 81 22.00 3.46 -2.98
C ILE A 81 23.28 4.24 -2.68
N SER A 82 23.19 5.38 -1.98
CA SER A 82 24.37 6.18 -1.61
C SER A 82 25.38 5.42 -0.73
N ARG A 83 24.92 4.39 -0.04
CA ARG A 83 25.70 3.53 0.87
C ARG A 83 26.08 2.19 0.24
N ASP A 84 25.91 2.00 -1.08
CA ASP A 84 26.04 0.71 -1.77
C ASP A 84 25.20 -0.40 -1.12
N TRP A 85 23.99 -0.09 -0.64
CA TRP A 85 23.09 -0.99 0.07
C TRP A 85 23.64 -1.55 1.39
N ARG A 86 24.66 -0.91 1.95
CA ARG A 86 25.20 -1.25 3.27
C ARG A 86 24.27 -0.68 4.34
N LEU A 87 23.55 -1.58 5.02
CA LEU A 87 22.73 -1.28 6.20
C LEU A 87 23.58 -0.67 7.33
#